data_AF-A0A8K0X4M0-F1
#
_entry.id   AF-A0A8K0X4M0-F1
#
_cell.length_a   1.000
_cell.length_b   1.000
_cell.length_c   1.000
_cell.angle_alpha   90.00
_cell.angle_beta   90.00
_cell.angle_gamma   90.00
#
_symmetry.space_group_name_H-M   'P 1'
#
loop_
_entity.id
_entity.type
_entity.pdbx_description
1 polymer ?
#
loop_
_entity_poly.entity_id
_entity_poly.type
_entity_poly.pdbx_seq_one_letter_code
_entity_poly.pdbx_strand_id
1 'polypeptide(L)'
;MDSYHKAHQLVQILSRPANQPSPPWAAALLHGDQDAALDVLARAPIPSQRPDTEHPAVFAARMNAPRVVAHFIQTGQVDATDLLRHVPANTHAETYRSILEHGADPNARNFNGFSILQWACEERNVELAHLLLSHGADVKAFDQ
;
A
#
# COMPACT_ATOMS: atom_id res chain seq x y z
N MET A 1 -6.09 -15.61 -15.60
CA MET A 1 -7.16 -16.10 -14.70
C MET A 1 -6.98 -15.57 -13.27
N ASP A 2 -6.07 -14.61 -13.06
CA ASP A 2 -5.56 -14.22 -11.74
C ASP A 2 -6.28 -13.01 -11.11
N SER A 3 -7.06 -12.27 -11.89
CA SER A 3 -7.93 -11.19 -11.38
C SER A 3 -9.03 -11.75 -10.47
N TYR A 4 -9.49 -12.98 -10.74
CA TYR A 4 -10.49 -13.68 -9.92
C TYR A 4 -9.91 -14.20 -8.60
N HIS A 5 -8.66 -14.68 -8.59
CA HIS A 5 -7.98 -15.11 -7.35
C HIS A 5 -7.67 -13.91 -6.42
N LYS A 6 -7.30 -12.76 -7.00
CA LYS A 6 -7.10 -11.50 -6.25
C LYS A 6 -8.42 -10.93 -5.72
N ALA A 7 -9.49 -10.95 -6.51
CA ALA A 7 -10.83 -10.58 -6.03
C ALA A 7 -11.34 -11.54 -4.94
N HIS A 8 -11.04 -12.84 -5.06
CA HIS A 8 -11.43 -13.84 -4.07
C HIS A 8 -10.65 -13.72 -2.76
N GLN A 9 -9.40 -13.22 -2.78
CA GLN A 9 -8.65 -12.86 -1.56
C GLN A 9 -9.04 -11.49 -0.99
N LEU A 10 -9.48 -10.53 -1.84
CA LEU A 10 -10.10 -9.28 -1.40
C LEU A 10 -11.42 -9.53 -0.64
N VAL A 11 -12.21 -10.52 -1.08
CA VAL A 11 -13.37 -11.02 -0.35
C VAL A 11 -12.94 -11.63 0.98
N GLN A 12 -11.81 -12.32 1.08
CA GLN A 12 -11.36 -12.96 2.34
C GLN A 12 -11.01 -11.96 3.46
N ILE A 13 -10.54 -10.75 3.14
CA ILE A 13 -10.28 -9.70 4.17
C ILE A 13 -11.59 -9.07 4.66
N LEU A 14 -12.58 -8.91 3.77
CA LEU A 14 -13.96 -8.60 4.16
C LEU A 14 -14.68 -9.81 4.80
N SER A 15 -14.11 -11.01 4.68
CA SER A 15 -14.57 -12.29 5.23
C SER A 15 -13.67 -12.81 6.35
N ARG A 16 -13.05 -11.91 7.15
CA ARG A 16 -12.68 -12.29 8.51
C ARG A 16 -13.92 -12.98 9.13
N PRO A 17 -13.77 -14.10 9.84
CA PRO A 17 -14.91 -14.76 10.47
C PRO A 17 -15.68 -13.67 11.22
N ALA A 18 -16.99 -13.59 10.97
CA ALA A 18 -17.88 -12.47 11.32
C ALA A 18 -17.96 -12.10 12.82
N ASN A 19 -17.05 -12.62 13.64
CA ASN A 19 -17.03 -12.60 15.09
C ASN A 19 -15.74 -12.00 15.70
N GLN A 20 -14.91 -11.29 14.91
CA GLN A 20 -13.85 -10.44 15.48
C GLN A 20 -14.02 -8.98 15.02
N PRO A 21 -14.09 -8.01 15.96
CA PRO A 21 -14.20 -6.61 15.60
C PRO A 21 -12.97 -6.16 14.82
N SER A 22 -13.17 -5.36 13.76
CA SER A 22 -12.09 -4.68 13.07
C SER A 22 -11.22 -3.91 14.09
N PRO A 23 -9.88 -3.92 13.96
CA PRO A 23 -9.02 -3.16 14.85
C PRO A 23 -9.44 -1.68 14.90
N PRO A 24 -9.33 -0.99 16.05
CA PRO A 24 -9.88 0.36 16.18
C PRO A 24 -9.23 1.37 15.20
N TRP A 25 -7.95 1.17 14.86
CA TRP A 25 -7.26 1.97 13.85
C TRP A 25 -7.85 1.77 12.45
N ALA A 26 -8.32 0.55 12.13
CA ALA A 26 -8.94 0.26 10.83
C ALA A 26 -10.31 0.94 10.72
N ALA A 27 -11.08 0.98 11.82
CA ALA A 27 -12.33 1.73 11.88
C ALA A 27 -12.10 3.24 11.66
N ALA A 28 -11.10 3.85 12.32
CA ALA A 28 -10.77 5.26 12.12
C ALA A 28 -10.42 5.58 10.66
N LEU A 29 -9.60 4.73 10.02
CA LEU A 29 -9.26 4.87 8.59
C LEU A 29 -10.47 4.70 7.66
N LEU A 30 -11.42 3.82 7.99
CA LEU A 30 -12.69 3.68 7.24
C LEU A 30 -13.55 4.95 7.29
N HIS A 31 -13.44 5.72 8.37
CA HIS A 31 -14.11 7.02 8.51
C HIS A 31 -13.28 8.19 7.96
N GLY A 32 -12.09 7.93 7.42
CA GLY A 32 -11.17 8.95 6.89
C GLY A 32 -10.45 9.76 7.98
N ASP A 33 -10.56 9.38 9.25
CA ASP A 33 -9.94 10.08 10.37
C ASP A 33 -8.53 9.55 10.61
N GLN A 34 -7.57 10.20 9.95
CA GLN A 34 -6.15 9.85 10.04
C GLN A 34 -5.56 10.20 11.42
N ASP A 35 -6.07 11.25 12.08
CA ASP A 35 -5.57 11.68 13.39
C ASP A 35 -6.01 10.70 14.48
N ALA A 36 -7.28 10.28 14.48
CA ALA A 36 -7.75 9.22 15.36
C ALA A 36 -7.05 7.88 15.08
N ALA A 37 -6.76 7.59 13.80
CA ALA A 37 -5.99 6.38 13.45
C ALA A 37 -4.57 6.43 14.04
N LEU A 38 -3.86 7.55 13.92
CA LEU A 38 -2.52 7.74 14.50
C LEU A 38 -2.55 7.66 16.03
N ASP A 39 -3.53 8.28 16.68
CA ASP A 39 -3.70 8.23 18.14
C ASP A 39 -3.91 6.80 18.65
N VAL A 40 -4.70 5.99 17.93
CA VAL A 40 -4.90 4.57 18.25
C VAL A 40 -3.62 3.78 18.01
N LEU A 41 -2.93 4.01 16.87
CA LEU A 41 -1.69 3.31 16.52
C LEU A 41 -0.54 3.61 17.50
N ALA A 42 -0.52 4.81 18.09
CA ALA A 42 0.45 5.16 19.13
C ALA A 42 0.24 4.38 20.45
N ARG A 43 -0.97 3.84 20.68
CA ARG A 43 -1.37 3.21 21.94
C ARG A 43 -1.60 1.70 21.84
N ALA A 44 -1.69 1.17 20.62
CA ALA A 44 -2.00 -0.22 20.35
C ALA A 44 -0.83 -0.94 19.66
N PRO A 45 -0.54 -2.20 20.00
CA PRO A 45 0.49 -2.97 19.33
C PRO A 45 0.13 -3.20 17.85
N ILE A 46 1.11 -3.02 16.97
CA ILE A 46 0.98 -3.31 15.54
C ILE A 46 0.95 -4.84 15.37
N PRO A 47 -0.06 -5.41 14.70
CA PRO A 47 -0.26 -6.86 14.65
C PRO A 47 0.80 -7.62 13.81
N SER A 48 1.46 -6.97 12.86
CA SER A 48 2.53 -7.56 12.04
C SER A 48 3.63 -6.53 11.81
N GLN A 49 4.90 -6.94 11.95
CA GLN A 49 6.06 -6.09 11.68
C GLN A 49 6.43 -6.04 10.19
N ARG A 50 5.83 -6.89 9.36
CA ARG A 50 6.06 -6.91 7.91
C ARG A 50 4.90 -6.22 7.21
N PRO A 51 5.12 -5.44 6.13
CA PRO A 51 4.06 -4.79 5.37
C PRO A 51 3.23 -5.79 4.56
N ASP A 52 2.69 -6.82 5.21
CA ASP A 52 1.74 -7.75 4.59
C ASP A 52 0.36 -7.10 4.41
N THR A 53 -0.58 -7.84 3.83
CA THR A 53 -1.94 -7.34 3.56
C THR A 53 -2.73 -6.94 4.81
N GLU A 54 -2.27 -7.33 6.00
CA GLU A 54 -2.90 -7.02 7.28
C GLU A 54 -2.20 -5.88 8.03
N HIS A 55 -1.04 -5.40 7.56
CA HIS A 55 -0.32 -4.31 8.19
C HIS A 55 -1.09 -2.98 8.03
N PRO A 56 -1.20 -2.17 9.11
CA PRO A 56 -1.84 -0.86 9.06
C PRO A 56 -1.36 0.10 7.97
N ALA A 57 -0.10 0.02 7.53
CA ALA A 57 0.48 0.86 6.47
C ALA A 57 -0.12 0.48 5.10
N VAL A 58 -0.23 -0.82 4.80
CA VAL A 58 -0.88 -1.30 3.56
C VAL A 58 -2.38 -1.02 3.59
N PHE A 59 -3.03 -1.12 4.75
CA PHE A 59 -4.43 -0.74 4.89
C PHE A 59 -4.64 0.77 4.70
N ALA A 60 -3.81 1.61 5.33
CA ALA A 60 -3.83 3.06 5.17
C ALA A 60 -3.62 3.48 3.71
N ALA A 61 -2.71 2.81 3.01
CA ALA A 61 -2.49 3.01 1.58
C ALA A 61 -3.79 2.84 0.78
N ARG A 62 -4.52 1.74 1.00
CA ARG A 62 -5.81 1.44 0.36
C ARG A 62 -6.90 2.46 0.70
N MET A 63 -6.90 2.96 1.92
CA MET A 63 -7.90 3.93 2.41
C MET A 63 -7.58 5.39 2.03
N ASN A 64 -6.58 5.64 1.18
CA ASN A 64 -6.13 6.99 0.83
C ASN A 64 -5.70 7.81 2.06
N ALA A 65 -4.94 7.19 2.97
CA ALA A 65 -4.46 7.82 4.19
C ALA A 65 -2.94 8.06 4.14
N PRO A 66 -2.47 9.02 3.30
CA PRO A 66 -1.04 9.25 3.09
C PRO A 66 -0.31 9.73 4.36
N ARG A 67 -0.97 10.40 5.32
CA ARG A 67 -0.30 10.82 6.57
C ARG A 67 0.06 9.63 7.44
N VAL A 68 -0.81 8.62 7.47
CA VAL A 68 -0.57 7.39 8.23
C VAL A 68 0.52 6.56 7.56
N VAL A 69 0.51 6.48 6.22
CA VAL A 69 1.60 5.86 5.44
C VAL A 69 2.93 6.55 5.72
N ALA A 70 2.99 7.87 5.58
CA ALA A 70 4.19 8.66 5.85
C ALA A 70 4.69 8.45 7.30
N HIS A 71 3.80 8.39 8.28
CA HIS A 71 4.17 8.14 9.67
C HIS A 71 4.88 6.78 9.85
N PHE A 72 4.39 5.71 9.23
CA PHE A 72 5.04 4.39 9.31
C PHE A 72 6.44 4.38 8.67
N ILE A 73 6.61 5.09 7.55
CA ILE A 73 7.91 5.20 6.88
C ILE A 73 8.88 6.05 7.72
N GLN A 74 8.44 7.21 8.20
CA GLN A 74 9.27 8.15 8.96
C GLN A 74 9.72 7.61 10.32
N THR A 75 8.87 6.81 10.97
CA THR A 75 9.22 6.13 12.23
C THR A 75 10.13 4.92 12.03
N GLY A 76 10.43 4.55 10.77
CA GLY A 76 11.24 3.39 10.44
C GLY A 76 10.58 2.05 10.72
N GLN A 77 9.26 2.04 10.98
CA GLN A 77 8.50 0.82 11.22
C GLN A 77 8.32 0.01 9.93
N VAL A 78 8.30 0.69 8.78
CA VAL A 78 8.18 0.07 7.46
C VAL A 78 9.16 0.74 6.50
N ASP A 79 9.86 -0.06 5.70
CA ASP A 79 10.67 0.45 4.59
C ASP A 79 9.78 0.92 3.43
N ALA A 80 10.08 2.09 2.88
CA ALA A 80 9.27 2.71 1.82
C ALA A 80 9.23 1.84 0.55
N THR A 81 10.37 1.23 0.19
CA THR A 81 10.49 0.38 -0.99
C THR A 81 9.72 -0.92 -0.77
N ASP A 82 9.86 -1.54 0.40
CA ASP A 82 9.11 -2.74 0.75
C ASP A 82 7.60 -2.47 0.72
N LEU A 83 7.14 -1.37 1.33
CA LEU A 83 5.74 -0.96 1.29
C LEU A 83 5.22 -0.81 -0.14
N LEU A 84 5.99 -0.14 -1.01
CA LEU A 84 5.62 0.08 -2.41
C LEU A 84 5.31 -1.25 -3.15
N ARG A 85 6.02 -2.34 -2.81
CA ARG A 85 5.82 -3.67 -3.41
C ARG A 85 4.51 -4.34 -2.98
N HIS A 86 3.98 -3.95 -1.82
CA HIS A 86 2.78 -4.52 -1.20
C HIS A 86 1.50 -3.72 -1.48
N VAL A 87 1.62 -2.46 -1.92
CA VAL A 87 0.46 -1.64 -2.26
C VAL A 87 -0.12 -2.07 -3.62
N PRO A 88 -1.44 -2.37 -3.70
CA PRO A 88 -2.10 -2.72 -4.97
C PRO A 88 -2.01 -1.60 -6.01
N ALA A 89 -1.66 -1.91 -7.25
CA ALA A 89 -1.55 -0.95 -8.35
C ALA A 89 -2.79 -0.08 -8.63
N ASN A 90 -3.98 -0.50 -8.18
CA ASN A 90 -5.22 0.29 -8.27
C ASN A 90 -5.47 1.20 -7.03
N THR A 91 -4.46 1.37 -6.18
CA THR A 91 -4.52 2.29 -5.03
C THR A 91 -4.43 3.75 -5.50
N HIS A 92 -4.94 4.66 -4.66
CA HIS A 92 -4.93 6.10 -4.88
C HIS A 92 -3.53 6.65 -5.18
N ALA A 93 -3.44 7.54 -6.16
CA ALA A 93 -2.20 8.17 -6.58
C ALA A 93 -1.49 8.94 -5.46
N GLU A 94 -2.26 9.58 -4.56
CA GLU A 94 -1.71 10.33 -3.43
C GLU A 94 -0.97 9.44 -2.41
N THR A 95 -1.41 8.20 -2.23
CA THR A 95 -0.68 7.20 -1.46
C THR A 95 0.66 6.88 -2.14
N TYR A 96 0.66 6.62 -3.45
CA TYR A 96 1.87 6.32 -4.19
C TYR A 96 2.86 7.49 -4.19
N ARG A 97 2.36 8.71 -4.39
CA ARG A 97 3.13 9.95 -4.26
C ARG A 97 3.80 10.01 -2.89
N SER A 98 3.04 9.81 -1.82
CA SER A 98 3.57 9.82 -0.45
C SER A 98 4.70 8.81 -0.26
N ILE A 99 4.52 7.57 -0.73
CA ILE A 99 5.53 6.51 -0.62
C ILE A 99 6.82 6.86 -1.40
N LEU A 100 6.67 7.35 -2.63
CA LEU A 100 7.78 7.73 -3.51
C LEU A 100 8.54 8.96 -3.00
N GLU A 101 7.83 9.96 -2.47
CA GLU A 101 8.43 11.15 -1.83
C GLU A 101 9.22 10.79 -0.57
N HIS A 102 8.86 9.69 0.11
CA HIS A 102 9.60 9.16 1.25
C HIS A 102 10.71 8.17 0.87
N GLY A 103 11.17 8.19 -0.38
CA GLY A 103 12.41 7.52 -0.80
C GLY A 103 12.24 6.06 -1.24
N ALA A 104 11.02 5.61 -1.55
CA ALA A 104 10.83 4.29 -2.15
C ALA A 104 11.52 4.21 -3.52
N ASP A 105 12.17 3.07 -3.80
CA ASP A 105 12.77 2.81 -5.11
C ASP A 105 11.67 2.65 -6.18
N PRO A 106 11.57 3.56 -7.17
CA PRO A 106 10.57 3.47 -8.23
C PRO A 106 10.79 2.27 -9.16
N ASN A 107 11.98 1.64 -9.13
CA ASN A 107 12.33 0.44 -9.89
C ASN A 107 12.11 -0.86 -9.12
N ALA A 108 11.51 -0.79 -7.93
CA ALA A 108 11.14 -1.97 -7.17
C ALA A 108 10.33 -2.96 -8.01
N ARG A 109 10.49 -4.25 -7.72
CA ARG A 109 9.70 -5.31 -8.34
C ARG A 109 8.59 -5.72 -7.38
N ASN A 110 7.38 -6.04 -7.83
CA ASN A 110 6.38 -6.64 -6.95
C ASN A 110 6.71 -8.13 -6.68
N PHE A 111 5.84 -8.82 -5.95
CA PHE A 111 6.01 -10.25 -5.62
C PHE A 111 5.89 -11.19 -6.82
N ASN A 112 5.33 -10.71 -7.93
CA ASN A 112 5.28 -11.46 -9.19
C ASN A 112 6.53 -11.22 -10.05
N GLY A 113 7.49 -10.43 -9.57
CA GLY A 113 8.71 -10.10 -10.30
C GLY A 113 8.53 -9.02 -11.37
N PHE A 114 7.40 -8.33 -11.45
CA PHE A 114 7.23 -7.18 -12.36
C PHE A 114 7.74 -5.90 -11.69
N SER A 115 8.41 -5.01 -12.42
CA SER A 115 8.60 -3.64 -11.93
C SER A 115 7.25 -2.99 -11.61
N ILE A 116 7.22 -2.06 -10.66
CA ILE A 116 5.95 -1.38 -10.34
C ILE A 116 5.41 -0.64 -11.57
N LEU A 117 6.30 -0.15 -12.46
CA LEU A 117 5.92 0.48 -13.72
C LEU A 117 5.27 -0.53 -14.70
N GLN A 118 5.84 -1.73 -14.86
CA GLN A 118 5.20 -2.81 -15.63
C GLN A 118 3.81 -3.12 -15.10
N TRP A 119 3.69 -3.23 -13.77
CA TRP A 119 2.41 -3.52 -13.14
C TRP A 119 1.39 -2.38 -13.33
N ALA A 120 1.80 -1.13 -13.26
CA ALA A 120 0.94 0.02 -13.56
C ALA A 120 0.41 0.00 -15.00
N CYS A 121 1.24 -0.40 -15.96
CA CYS A 121 0.84 -0.55 -17.36
C CYS A 121 -0.17 -1.70 -17.57
N GLU A 122 0.07 -2.87 -16.98
CA GLU A 122 -0.85 -4.02 -17.02
C GLU A 122 -2.25 -3.66 -16.48
N GLU A 123 -2.30 -2.89 -15.39
CA GLU A 123 -3.54 -2.44 -14.77
C GLU A 123 -4.13 -1.18 -15.42
N ARG A 124 -3.50 -0.68 -16.49
CA ARG A 124 -3.87 0.55 -17.21
C ARG A 124 -3.95 1.79 -16.30
N ASN A 125 -3.17 1.83 -15.23
CA ASN A 125 -3.08 2.96 -14.31
C ASN A 125 -2.07 3.99 -14.82
N VAL A 126 -2.57 4.89 -15.68
CA VAL A 126 -1.78 5.97 -16.30
C VAL A 126 -1.21 6.93 -15.26
N GLU A 127 -1.96 7.23 -14.20
CA GLU A 127 -1.54 8.16 -13.16
C GLU A 127 -0.37 7.60 -12.34
N LEU A 128 -0.46 6.33 -11.94
CA LEU A 128 0.65 5.64 -11.27
C LEU A 128 1.89 5.55 -12.17
N ALA A 129 1.70 5.24 -13.46
CA ALA A 129 2.81 5.21 -14.40
C ALA A 129 3.51 6.58 -14.50
N HIS A 130 2.76 7.68 -14.57
CA HIS A 130 3.33 9.03 -14.57
C HIS A 130 4.09 9.35 -13.29
N LEU A 131 3.55 8.99 -12.11
CA LEU A 131 4.23 9.19 -10.83
C LEU A 131 5.55 8.42 -10.76
N LEU A 132 5.56 7.15 -11.16
CA LEU A 132 6.77 6.34 -11.16
C LEU A 132 7.84 6.95 -12.08
N LEU A 133 7.45 7.39 -13.28
CA LEU A 133 8.35 8.04 -14.23
C LEU A 133 8.89 9.37 -13.71
N SER A 134 8.07 10.19 -13.06
CA SER A 134 8.52 11.46 -12.48
C SER A 134 9.51 11.26 -11.32
N HIS A 135 9.46 10.11 -10.67
CA HIS A 135 10.40 9.71 -9.63
C HIS A 135 11.61 8.91 -10.14
N GLY A 136 11.75 8.70 -11.46
CA GLY A 136 12.94 8.06 -12.06
C GLY A 136 12.82 6.56 -12.32
N ALA A 137 11.60 6.03 -12.47
CA ALA A 137 11.41 4.65 -12.94
C ALA A 137 11.99 4.46 -14.35
N ASP A 138 12.65 3.33 -14.56
CA ASP A 138 13.24 2.95 -15.85
C ASP A 138 12.19 2.36 -16.78
N VAL A 139 11.98 3.03 -17.92
CA VAL A 139 11.11 2.58 -19.02
C VAL A 139 11.67 1.31 -19.69
N LYS A 140 12.94 0.98 -19.50
CA LYS A 140 13.56 -0.24 -20.05
C LYS A 140 13.45 -1.44 -19.11
N ALA A 141 12.97 -1.26 -17.87
CA ALA A 141 12.72 -2.37 -16.96
C ALA A 141 11.67 -3.38 -17.49
N PHE A 142 11.03 -3.08 -18.63
CA PHE A 142 10.13 -3.98 -19.34
C PHE A 142 10.82 -5.19 -20.00
N ASP A 143 12.13 -5.16 -20.21
CA ASP A 143 12.87 -6.07 -21.11
C ASP A 143 13.94 -6.94 -20.40
N GLN A 144 13.85 -7.15 -19.06
CA GLN A 144 14.82 -7.93 -18.27
C GLN A 144 14.23 -9.08 -17.44
#